data_AF-A0A7Y4WI11-F1
#
_entry.id   AF-A0A7Y4WI11-F1
#
_cell.length_a   1.000
_cell.length_b   1.000
_cell.length_c   1.000
_cell.angle_alpha   90.00
_cell.angle_beta   90.00
_cell.angle_gamma   90.00
#
_symmetry.space_group_name_H-M   'P 1'
#
loop_
_entity.id
_entity.type
_entity.pdbx_description
1 polymer ?
#
loop_
_entity_poly.entity_id
_entity_poly.type
_entity_poly.pdbx_seq_one_letter_code
_entity_poly.pdbx_strand_id
1 'polypeptide(L)'
;MPRPARALWITRAYVRRRHRSWHLAMSLATLGWGTWWCVLFLHRFAPGFELPLALPAAVSTAAALLGLVVAILTLRARRAWVLFTLVPLFANGSLLFVPWLADEFVRP
;
A
#
# COMPACT_ATOMS: atom_id res chain seq x y z
N MET A 1 34.28 -15.33 -12.74
CA MET A 1 33.81 -13.96 -13.04
C MET A 1 34.80 -12.95 -12.50
N PRO A 2 35.27 -11.97 -13.29
CA PRO A 2 36.17 -10.91 -12.81
C PRO A 2 35.50 -10.07 -11.71
N ARG A 3 36.27 -9.70 -10.67
CA ARG A 3 35.80 -8.95 -9.48
C ARG A 3 34.91 -7.72 -9.78
N PRO A 4 35.18 -6.85 -10.79
CA PRO A 4 34.32 -5.70 -11.08
C PRO A 4 32.92 -6.10 -11.59
N ALA A 5 32.81 -7.20 -12.36
CA ALA A 5 31.52 -7.69 -12.86
C ALA A 5 30.63 -8.20 -11.71
N ARG A 6 31.22 -8.80 -10.66
CA ARG A 6 30.50 -9.28 -9.48
C ARG A 6 29.88 -8.12 -8.67
N ALA A 7 30.59 -7.02 -8.50
CA ALA A 7 30.10 -5.85 -7.76
C ALA A 7 28.89 -5.18 -8.45
N LEU A 8 28.95 -5.03 -9.78
CA LEU A 8 27.84 -4.50 -10.58
C LEU A 8 26.61 -5.42 -10.55
N TRP A 9 26.82 -6.74 -10.61
CA TRP A 9 25.74 -7.71 -10.57
C TRP A 9 25.00 -7.72 -9.22
N ILE A 10 25.74 -7.68 -8.10
CA ILE A 10 25.16 -7.58 -6.74
C ILE A 10 24.33 -6.30 -6.60
N THR A 11 24.83 -5.17 -7.11
CA THR A 11 24.12 -3.89 -7.05
C THR A 11 22.83 -3.92 -7.86
N ARG A 12 22.87 -4.45 -9.10
CA ARG A 12 21.68 -4.63 -9.95
C ARG A 12 20.64 -5.56 -9.29
N ALA A 13 21.08 -6.66 -8.69
CA ALA A 13 20.19 -7.60 -8.00
C ALA A 13 19.49 -6.94 -6.81
N TYR A 14 20.22 -6.15 -6.01
CA TYR A 14 19.65 -5.40 -4.88
C TYR A 14 18.62 -4.37 -5.36
N VAL A 15 18.96 -3.59 -6.39
CA VAL A 15 18.06 -2.58 -6.97
C VAL A 15 16.76 -3.20 -7.48
N ARG A 16 16.82 -4.35 -8.18
CA ARG A 16 15.62 -5.06 -8.65
C ARG A 16 14.73 -5.53 -7.50
N ARG A 17 15.32 -6.05 -6.42
CA ARG A 17 14.56 -6.46 -5.23
C ARG A 17 13.83 -5.27 -4.59
N ARG A 18 14.48 -4.10 -4.51
CA ARG A 18 13.86 -2.86 -4.00
C ARG A 18 12.70 -2.39 -4.86
N HIS A 19 12.86 -2.37 -6.17
CA HIS A 19 11.76 -2.02 -7.06
C HIS A 19 10.57 -2.97 -6.88
N ARG A 20 10.82 -4.28 -6.76
CA ARG A 20 9.75 -5.26 -6.52
C ARG A 20 9.02 -5.04 -5.20
N SER A 21 9.74 -4.79 -4.10
CA SER A 21 9.10 -4.52 -2.81
C SER A 21 8.32 -3.20 -2.83
N TRP A 22 8.86 -2.17 -3.48
CA TRP A 22 8.17 -0.91 -3.69
C TRP A 22 6.87 -1.08 -4.50
N HIS A 23 6.94 -1.77 -5.64
CA HIS A 23 5.76 -2.07 -6.46
C HIS A 23 4.73 -2.90 -5.70
N LEU A 24 5.17 -3.88 -4.90
CA LEU A 24 4.25 -4.68 -4.11
C LEU A 24 3.53 -3.84 -3.04
N ALA A 25 4.24 -2.97 -2.32
CA ALA A 25 3.64 -2.07 -1.34
C ALA A 25 2.65 -1.07 -1.99
N MET A 26 2.96 -0.60 -3.20
CA MET A 26 2.05 0.23 -4.00
C MET A 26 0.82 -0.53 -4.47
N SER A 27 0.97 -1.76 -4.99
CA SER A 27 -0.16 -2.58 -5.42
C SER A 27 -1.12 -2.88 -4.27
N LEU A 28 -0.59 -3.15 -3.07
CA LEU A 28 -1.41 -3.34 -1.87
C LEU A 28 -2.18 -2.06 -1.49
N ALA A 29 -1.52 -0.90 -1.54
CA ALA A 29 -2.21 0.38 -1.34
C ALA A 29 -3.32 0.59 -2.37
N THR A 30 -3.05 0.34 -3.66
CA THR A 30 -4.04 0.46 -4.73
C THR A 30 -5.22 -0.48 -4.53
N LEU A 31 -4.99 -1.72 -4.11
CA LEU A 31 -6.07 -2.67 -3.81
C LEU A 31 -6.95 -2.17 -2.67
N GLY A 32 -6.36 -1.74 -1.56
CA GLY A 32 -7.11 -1.27 -0.41
C GLY A 32 -7.81 0.07 -0.64
N TRP A 33 -7.21 1.00 -1.39
CA TRP A 33 -7.92 2.21 -1.84
C TRP A 33 -9.01 1.88 -2.85
N GLY A 34 -8.76 0.93 -3.74
CA GLY A 34 -9.72 0.45 -4.73
C GLY A 34 -11.01 -0.07 -4.09
N THR A 35 -10.92 -0.77 -2.95
CA THR A 35 -12.12 -1.22 -2.24
C THR A 35 -13.01 -0.05 -1.78
N TRP A 36 -12.41 1.03 -1.29
CA TRP A 36 -13.17 2.23 -0.87
C TRP A 36 -13.75 3.00 -2.06
N TRP A 37 -13.01 3.10 -3.17
CA TRP A 37 -13.55 3.67 -4.40
C TRP A 37 -14.75 2.88 -4.93
N CYS A 38 -14.71 1.55 -4.87
CA CYS A 38 -15.85 0.70 -5.23
C CYS A 38 -17.06 0.97 -4.33
N VAL A 39 -16.86 1.13 -3.02
CA VAL A 39 -17.95 1.48 -2.08
C VAL A 39 -18.57 2.82 -2.46
N LEU A 40 -17.76 3.86 -2.68
CA LEU A 40 -18.25 5.18 -3.08
C LEU A 40 -18.98 5.15 -4.42
N PHE A 41 -18.46 4.37 -5.38
CA PHE A 41 -19.09 4.18 -6.68
C PHE A 41 -20.46 3.52 -6.53
N LEU A 42 -20.56 2.41 -5.78
CA LEU A 42 -21.82 1.72 -5.55
C LEU A 42 -22.82 2.62 -4.82
N HIS A 43 -22.40 3.34 -3.79
CA HIS A 43 -23.25 4.28 -3.07
C HIS A 43 -23.78 5.39 -4.01
N ARG A 44 -22.98 5.84 -4.97
CA ARG A 44 -23.38 6.89 -5.92
C ARG A 44 -24.35 6.42 -7.00
N PHE A 45 -24.15 5.22 -7.54
CA PHE A 45 -24.86 4.71 -8.72
C PHE A 45 -25.94 3.67 -8.41
N ALA A 46 -25.88 3.01 -7.26
CA ALA A 46 -26.83 2.00 -6.80
C ALA A 46 -27.14 2.20 -5.31
N PRO A 47 -27.81 3.31 -4.91
CA PRO A 47 -28.05 3.65 -3.51
C PRO A 47 -28.92 2.63 -2.75
N GLY A 48 -29.65 1.76 -3.46
CA GLY A 48 -30.40 0.66 -2.85
C GLY A 48 -29.55 -0.58 -2.52
N PHE A 49 -28.26 -0.58 -2.85
CA PHE A 49 -27.33 -1.68 -2.56
C PHE A 49 -26.45 -1.32 -1.36
N GLU A 50 -26.87 -1.74 -0.16
CA GLU A 50 -26.11 -1.51 1.06
C GLU A 50 -25.02 -2.57 1.23
N LEU A 51 -23.76 -2.15 1.17
CA LEU A 51 -22.61 -3.01 1.43
C LEU A 51 -22.18 -2.86 2.89
N PRO A 52 -22.05 -3.95 3.66
CA PRO A 52 -21.57 -3.86 5.04
C PRO A 52 -20.13 -3.34 5.04
N LEU A 53 -19.89 -2.22 5.75
CA LEU A 53 -18.58 -1.55 5.80
C LEU A 53 -17.48 -2.42 6.42
N ALA A 54 -17.83 -3.45 7.18
CA ALA A 54 -16.90 -4.41 7.75
C ALA A 54 -16.02 -5.09 6.70
N LEU A 55 -16.57 -5.38 5.51
CA LEU A 55 -15.84 -6.08 4.45
C LEU A 55 -14.76 -5.19 3.77
N PRO A 56 -15.07 -4.00 3.23
CA PRO A 56 -14.06 -3.09 2.71
C PRO A 56 -13.08 -2.64 3.80
N ALA A 57 -13.53 -2.47 5.06
CA ALA A 57 -12.64 -2.18 6.18
C ALA A 57 -11.62 -3.30 6.42
N ALA A 58 -12.06 -4.57 6.48
CA ALA A 58 -11.16 -5.71 6.69
C ALA A 58 -10.15 -5.87 5.55
N VAL A 59 -10.61 -5.79 4.29
CA VAL A 59 -9.74 -5.95 3.11
C VAL A 59 -8.73 -4.81 3.01
N SER A 60 -9.18 -3.56 3.17
CA SER A 60 -8.29 -2.40 3.10
C SER A 60 -7.28 -2.38 4.26
N THR A 61 -7.70 -2.74 5.48
CA THR A 61 -6.79 -2.82 6.64
C THR A 61 -5.73 -3.91 6.46
N ALA A 62 -6.13 -5.11 6.01
CA ALA A 62 -5.18 -6.19 5.75
C ALA A 62 -4.16 -5.80 4.66
N ALA A 63 -4.63 -5.21 3.57
CA ALA A 63 -3.76 -4.72 2.50
C ALA A 63 -2.81 -3.61 2.98
N ALA A 64 -3.33 -2.64 3.74
CA ALA A 64 -2.55 -1.54 4.31
C ALA A 64 -1.45 -2.03 5.27
N LEU A 65 -1.77 -2.96 6.18
CA LEU A 65 -0.80 -3.53 7.12
C LEU A 65 0.32 -4.25 6.37
N LEU A 66 -0.03 -5.10 5.40
CA LEU A 66 0.97 -5.80 4.58
C LEU A 66 1.82 -4.81 3.77
N GLY A 67 1.21 -3.78 3.20
CA GLY A 67 1.90 -2.74 2.44
C GLY A 67 2.87 -1.92 3.29
N LEU A 68 2.48 -1.58 4.52
CA LEU A 68 3.35 -0.91 5.50
C LEU A 68 4.55 -1.76 5.90
N VAL A 69 4.34 -3.04 6.22
CA VAL A 69 5.43 -3.96 6.57
C VAL A 69 6.45 -4.01 5.43
N VAL A 70 5.98 -4.14 4.18
CA VAL A 70 6.85 -4.18 3.00
C VAL A 70 7.57 -2.84 2.79
N ALA A 71 6.89 -1.70 3.00
CA ALA A 71 7.47 -0.37 2.89
C ALA A 71 8.58 -0.13 3.93
N ILE A 72 8.36 -0.51 5.19
CA ILE A 72 9.33 -0.40 6.29
C ILE A 72 10.56 -1.28 6.01
N LEU A 73 10.35 -2.51 5.54
CA LEU A 73 11.46 -3.39 5.16
C LEU A 73 12.27 -2.82 3.98
N THR A 74 11.63 -2.02 3.12
CA THR A 74 12.31 -1.32 2.01
C THR A 74 13.13 -0.11 2.49
N LEU A 75 12.74 0.53 3.61
CA LEU A 75 13.39 1.72 4.19
C LEU A 75 14.81 1.43 4.73
N ARG A 76 15.10 0.19 5.15
CA ARG A 76 16.41 -0.21 5.73
C ARG A 76 17.61 -0.12 4.75
N ALA A 77 17.44 0.50 3.58
CA ALA A 77 18.32 0.32 2.44
C ALA A 77 18.74 1.64 1.76
N ARG A 78 19.70 2.36 2.38
CA ARG A 78 20.33 3.62 1.91
C ARG A 78 19.41 4.85 1.83
N ARG A 79 19.93 6.01 2.29
CA ARG A 79 19.26 7.32 2.32
C ARG A 79 18.58 7.72 1.00
N ALA A 80 19.15 7.33 -0.15
CA ALA A 80 18.61 7.66 -1.47
C ALA A 80 17.19 7.09 -1.74
N TRP A 81 16.78 6.03 -1.04
CA TRP A 81 15.46 5.42 -1.22
C TRP A 81 14.38 5.96 -0.28
N VAL A 82 14.76 6.78 0.71
CA VAL A 82 13.84 7.27 1.75
C VAL A 82 12.65 7.99 1.11
N LEU A 83 12.90 8.92 0.18
CA LEU A 83 11.86 9.66 -0.52
C LEU A 83 10.88 8.73 -1.25
N PHE A 84 11.39 7.71 -1.95
CA PHE A 84 10.56 6.74 -2.67
C PHE A 84 9.74 5.86 -1.71
N THR A 85 10.28 5.51 -0.55
CA THR A 85 9.58 4.71 0.47
C THR A 85 8.58 5.51 1.30
N LEU A 86 8.69 6.84 1.34
CA LEU A 86 7.67 7.67 1.99
C LEU A 86 6.32 7.55 1.29
N VAL A 87 6.31 7.44 -0.05
CA VAL A 87 5.07 7.28 -0.83
C VAL A 87 4.24 6.06 -0.37
N PRO A 88 4.77 4.82 -0.32
CA PRO A 88 4.04 3.67 0.20
C PRO A 88 3.78 3.73 1.69
N LEU A 89 4.65 4.36 2.49
CA LEU A 89 4.39 4.56 3.92
C LEU A 89 3.15 5.44 4.13
N PHE A 90 3.06 6.57 3.45
CA PHE A 90 1.91 7.46 3.55
C PHE A 90 0.67 6.83 2.93
N ALA A 91 0.76 6.25 1.72
CA ALA A 91 -0.41 5.69 1.04
C ALA A 91 -1.07 4.54 1.81
N ASN A 92 -0.27 3.63 2.39
CA ASN A 92 -0.79 2.55 3.23
C ASN A 92 -1.11 3.04 4.66
N GLY A 93 -0.33 3.98 5.19
CA GLY A 93 -0.57 4.57 6.51
C GLY A 93 -1.90 5.32 6.57
N SER A 94 -2.16 6.20 5.61
CA SER A 94 -3.44 6.92 5.50
C SER A 94 -4.62 5.95 5.32
N LEU A 95 -4.41 4.84 4.61
CA LEU A 95 -5.45 3.85 4.37
C LEU A 95 -5.94 3.18 5.67
N LEU A 96 -5.08 3.02 6.68
CA LEU A 96 -5.47 2.50 8.00
C LEU A 96 -6.46 3.40 8.75
N PHE A 97 -6.49 4.71 8.44
CA PHE A 97 -7.40 5.65 9.09
C PHE A 97 -8.77 5.70 8.41
N VAL A 98 -8.90 5.18 7.18
CA VAL A 98 -10.14 5.26 6.41
C VAL A 98 -11.32 4.53 7.07
N PRO A 99 -11.17 3.31 7.62
CA PRO A 99 -12.27 2.66 8.33
C PRO A 99 -12.81 3.49 9.50
N TRP A 100 -11.92 4.11 10.28
CA TRP A 100 -12.29 4.94 11.41
C TRP A 100 -13.05 6.20 10.97
N LEU A 101 -12.57 6.87 9.91
CA LEU A 101 -13.27 8.01 9.32
C LEU A 101 -14.64 7.61 8.77
N ALA A 102 -14.73 6.47 8.08
CA ALA A 102 -15.99 5.98 7.53
C ALA A 102 -17.02 5.70 8.63
N ASP A 103 -16.60 5.11 9.75
CA ASP A 103 -17.46 4.89 10.90
C ASP A 103 -17.96 6.20 11.52
N GLU A 104 -17.11 7.24 11.58
CA GLU A 104 -17.48 8.56 12.11
C GLU A 104 -18.54 9.24 11.23
N PHE A 105 -18.45 9.14 9.91
CA PHE A 105 -19.45 9.70 9.00
C PHE A 105 -20.79 8.95 9.00
N VAL A 106 -20.81 7.70 9.46
CA VAL A 106 -22.02 6.86 9.49
C VAL A 106 -22.73 6.96 10.84
N ARG A 107 -22.01 7.30 11.92
CA ARG A 107 -22.61 7.55 13.23
C ARG A 107 -23.24 8.96 13.24
N PRO A 108 -24.57 9.08 13.50
CA PRO A 108 -25.27 10.36 13.54
C PRO A 108 -24.87 11.23 14.73
#